data_AF-A0A1U9N9K9-F1
#
_entry.id   AF-A0A1U9N9K9-F1
#
_cell.length_a   1.000
_cell.length_b   1.000
_cell.length_c   1.000
_cell.angle_alpha   90.00
_cell.angle_beta   90.00
_cell.angle_gamma   90.00
#
_symmetry.space_group_name_H-M   'P 1'
#
loop_
_entity.id
_entity.type
_entity.pdbx_description
1 polymer ?
#
loop_
_entity_poly.entity_id
_entity_poly.type
_entity_poly.pdbx_seq_one_letter_code
_entity_poly.pdbx_strand_id
1 'polypeptide(L)'
;MTLSATTGLRLNAAQLKTLAESLEGGTNVVFSSASANEGSNLRVIVDARNFAASYATYKRCVANLIPYTFDQLSRTLINYASGADVLSSAAKAQLDKIVRYTKADNKVLGILVDAHSDKHETPEDADRLSQQQAELVADYLIEKGLPATFITTRWHGDKFPIADNKNAAGQAKNRRITLRLENEASRKEMERRVAAVKAAEQKAAAEQAAKVAAEAEKQAAAEASSVTTSQLEQLVEKQNLNSGKQPSL
;
A
#
# COMPACT_ATOMS: atom_id res chain seq x y z
N MET A 1 7.62 -42.59 -29.61
CA MET A 1 6.60 -41.60 -29.18
C MET A 1 5.43 -41.69 -30.14
N THR A 2 4.28 -42.19 -29.68
CA THR A 2 3.06 -42.32 -30.48
C THR A 2 2.25 -41.04 -30.42
N LEU A 3 1.90 -40.49 -31.59
CA LEU A 3 1.02 -39.32 -31.71
C LEU A 3 -0.42 -39.83 -31.75
N SER A 4 -1.27 -39.39 -30.82
CA SER A 4 -2.72 -39.62 -30.83
C SER A 4 -3.40 -38.35 -31.37
N ALA A 5 -4.52 -38.48 -32.09
CA ALA A 5 -5.33 -37.36 -32.57
C ALA A 5 -5.80 -36.41 -31.45
N THR A 6 -5.74 -36.85 -30.19
CA THR A 6 -6.12 -36.09 -28.99
C THR A 6 -4.94 -35.65 -28.13
N THR A 7 -3.71 -36.11 -28.41
CA THR A 7 -2.53 -35.88 -27.56
C THR A 7 -1.38 -35.31 -28.39
N GLY A 8 -1.20 -33.99 -28.34
CA GLY A 8 -0.08 -33.31 -28.99
C GLY A 8 1.29 -33.71 -28.43
N LEU A 9 2.34 -33.49 -29.21
CA LEU A 9 3.72 -33.70 -28.79
C LEU A 9 4.04 -32.80 -27.58
N ARG A 10 4.46 -33.40 -26.47
CA ARG A 10 4.91 -32.68 -25.28
C ARG A 10 6.41 -32.85 -25.10
N LEU A 11 7.11 -31.73 -24.95
CA LEU A 11 8.53 -31.69 -24.64
C LEU A 11 8.70 -31.23 -23.19
N ASN A 12 9.58 -31.90 -22.45
CA ASN A 12 10.03 -31.40 -21.16
C ASN A 12 11.10 -30.31 -21.33
N ALA A 13 11.52 -29.68 -20.22
CA ALA A 13 12.49 -28.59 -20.25
C ALA A 13 13.84 -28.97 -20.88
N ALA A 14 14.35 -30.18 -20.62
CA ALA A 14 15.63 -30.65 -21.17
C ALA A 14 15.54 -30.89 -22.69
N GLN A 15 14.42 -31.48 -23.15
CA GLN A 15 14.14 -31.69 -24.57
C GLN A 15 13.99 -30.36 -25.32
N LEU A 16 13.28 -29.39 -24.72
CA LEU A 16 13.11 -28.07 -25.30
C LEU A 16 14.44 -27.31 -25.41
N LYS A 17 15.29 -27.41 -24.37
CA LYS A 17 16.63 -26.83 -24.37
C LYS A 17 17.49 -27.40 -25.51
N THR A 18 17.55 -28.72 -25.61
CA THR A 18 18.32 -29.42 -26.66
C THR A 18 17.85 -29.03 -28.06
N LEU A 19 16.53 -28.94 -28.25
CA LEU A 19 15.92 -28.50 -29.50
C LEU A 19 16.32 -27.05 -29.85
N ALA A 20 16.21 -26.13 -28.89
CA ALA A 20 16.53 -24.73 -29.12
C ALA A 20 18.02 -24.53 -29.42
N GLU A 21 18.91 -25.23 -28.71
CA GLU A 21 20.36 -25.21 -28.97
C GLU A 21 20.72 -25.76 -30.35
N SER A 22 20.05 -26.85 -30.77
CA SER A 22 20.27 -27.44 -32.10
C SER A 22 19.85 -26.48 -33.23
N LEU A 23 18.65 -25.90 -33.11
CA LEU A 23 18.14 -24.94 -34.09
C LEU A 23 18.93 -23.64 -34.09
N GLU A 24 19.39 -23.16 -32.92
CA GLU A 24 20.27 -22.00 -32.80
C GLU A 24 21.63 -22.25 -33.48
N GLY A 25 22.15 -23.48 -33.38
CA GLY A 25 23.37 -23.92 -34.07
C GLY A 25 23.21 -24.21 -35.57
N GLY A 26 22.03 -23.96 -36.16
CA GLY A 26 21.78 -24.20 -37.59
C GLY A 26 21.39 -25.64 -37.95
N THR A 27 21.15 -26.50 -36.96
CA THR A 27 20.78 -27.90 -37.19
C THR A 27 19.26 -28.07 -37.21
N ASN A 28 18.73 -28.61 -38.30
CA ASN A 28 17.31 -28.94 -38.39
C ASN A 28 16.95 -30.07 -37.40
N VAL A 29 15.84 -29.90 -36.68
CA VAL A 29 15.36 -30.91 -35.73
C VAL A 29 14.24 -31.72 -36.37
N VAL A 30 14.34 -33.04 -36.30
CA VAL A 30 13.37 -33.96 -36.90
C VAL A 30 12.62 -34.72 -35.81
N PHE A 31 11.30 -34.65 -35.86
CA PHE A 31 10.41 -35.50 -35.08
C PHE A 31 9.87 -36.60 -35.99
N SER A 32 10.03 -37.86 -35.58
CA SER A 32 9.48 -39.01 -36.31
C SER A 32 8.50 -39.78 -35.45
N SER A 33 7.36 -40.15 -36.02
CA SER A 33 6.44 -41.11 -35.43
C SER A 33 6.25 -42.30 -36.36
N ALA A 34 6.24 -43.50 -35.78
CA ALA A 34 5.83 -44.70 -36.49
C ALA A 34 4.29 -44.69 -36.57
N SER A 35 3.75 -44.72 -37.79
CA SER A 35 2.32 -44.88 -38.02
C SER A 35 1.89 -46.29 -37.57
N ALA A 36 0.70 -46.39 -36.96
CA ALA A 36 0.10 -47.66 -36.58
C ALA A 36 -0.33 -48.51 -37.79
N ASN A 37 -0.50 -47.90 -38.96
CA ASN A 37 -0.79 -48.58 -40.22
C ASN A 37 0.42 -48.52 -41.16
N GLU A 38 0.67 -49.68 -41.77
CA GLU A 38 1.79 -50.11 -42.62
C GLU A 38 2.65 -49.02 -43.29
N GLY A 39 3.93 -48.98 -42.91
CA GLY A 39 5.03 -48.56 -43.78
C GLY A 39 5.38 -47.07 -43.84
N SER A 40 4.47 -46.15 -43.51
CA SER A 40 4.77 -44.71 -43.60
C SER A 40 5.18 -44.09 -42.25
N ASN A 41 6.46 -43.68 -42.16
CA ASN A 41 6.94 -42.86 -41.04
C ASN A 41 6.60 -41.39 -41.28
N LEU A 42 5.81 -40.78 -40.39
CA LEU A 42 5.61 -39.35 -40.43
C LEU A 42 6.87 -38.67 -39.88
N ARG A 43 7.48 -37.78 -40.68
CA ARG A 43 8.59 -36.93 -40.26
C ARG A 43 8.17 -35.46 -40.30
N VAL A 44 8.31 -34.77 -39.18
CA VAL A 44 8.12 -33.32 -39.06
C VAL A 44 9.48 -32.70 -38.84
N ILE A 45 9.87 -31.77 -39.71
CA ILE A 45 11.15 -31.09 -39.64
C ILE A 45 10.91 -29.65 -39.21
N VAL A 46 11.65 -29.20 -38.20
CA VAL A 46 11.75 -27.79 -37.84
C VAL A 46 13.05 -27.25 -38.45
N ASP A 47 12.92 -26.31 -39.37
CA ASP A 47 14.03 -25.73 -40.13
C ASP A 47 14.73 -24.62 -39.35
N ALA A 48 16.07 -24.62 -39.35
CA ALA A 48 16.89 -23.69 -38.60
C ALA A 48 17.15 -22.34 -39.31
N ARG A 49 16.82 -22.17 -40.61
CA ARG A 49 17.24 -21.04 -41.46
C ARG A 49 17.06 -19.66 -40.84
N ASN A 50 15.93 -19.41 -40.19
CA ASN A 50 15.63 -18.12 -39.56
C ASN A 50 15.52 -18.20 -38.02
N PHE A 51 15.90 -19.35 -37.44
CA PHE A 51 15.72 -19.60 -36.02
C PHE A 51 16.67 -18.75 -35.18
N ALA A 52 17.97 -18.73 -35.51
CA ALA A 52 18.98 -18.03 -34.69
C ALA A 52 18.66 -16.53 -34.50
N ALA A 53 18.31 -15.81 -35.57
CA ALA A 53 17.97 -14.39 -35.49
C ALA A 53 16.70 -14.13 -34.66
N SER A 54 15.67 -14.95 -34.86
CA SER A 54 14.40 -14.86 -34.12
C SER A 54 14.60 -15.22 -32.64
N TYR A 55 15.37 -16.27 -32.36
CA TYR A 55 15.66 -16.75 -31.01
C TYR A 55 16.54 -15.76 -30.23
N ALA A 56 17.50 -15.10 -30.88
CA ALA A 56 18.26 -14.01 -30.28
C ALA A 56 17.35 -12.82 -29.89
N THR A 57 16.31 -12.55 -30.68
CA THR A 57 15.30 -11.52 -30.35
C THR A 57 14.42 -11.97 -29.18
N TYR A 58 13.99 -13.22 -29.17
CA TYR A 58 13.26 -13.82 -28.06
C TYR A 58 14.05 -13.79 -26.75
N LYS A 59 15.34 -14.20 -26.77
CA LYS A 59 16.21 -14.17 -25.58
C LYS A 59 16.36 -12.76 -25.01
N ARG A 60 16.49 -11.74 -25.86
CA ARG A 60 16.49 -10.33 -25.45
C ARG A 60 15.16 -9.93 -24.81
N CYS A 61 14.04 -10.37 -25.37
CA CYS A 61 12.71 -10.14 -24.80
C CYS A 61 12.57 -10.76 -23.40
N VAL A 62 12.92 -12.04 -23.25
CA VAL A 62 12.87 -12.75 -21.95
C VAL A 62 13.79 -12.11 -20.92
N ALA A 63 15.00 -11.71 -21.31
CA ALA A 63 15.92 -11.01 -20.42
C ALA A 63 15.40 -9.64 -19.96
N ASN A 64 14.50 -9.02 -20.74
CA ASN A 64 13.84 -7.77 -20.39
C ASN A 64 12.57 -7.94 -19.55
N LEU A 65 12.12 -9.18 -19.31
CA LEU A 65 11.04 -9.44 -18.37
C LEU A 65 11.44 -8.97 -16.97
N ILE A 66 10.44 -8.53 -16.20
CA ILE A 66 10.67 -8.06 -14.85
C ILE A 66 10.89 -9.27 -13.93
N PRO A 67 12.04 -9.35 -13.24
CA PRO A 67 12.38 -10.52 -12.42
C PRO A 67 11.80 -10.40 -11.00
N TYR A 68 10.78 -9.56 -10.79
CA TYR A 68 10.21 -9.26 -9.49
C TYR A 68 8.68 -9.36 -9.52
N THR A 69 8.09 -9.84 -8.43
CA THR A 69 6.64 -9.91 -8.26
C THR A 69 6.09 -8.68 -7.54
N PHE A 70 4.77 -8.47 -7.62
CA PHE A 70 4.09 -7.43 -6.83
C PHE A 70 4.43 -7.54 -5.35
N ASP A 71 4.30 -8.74 -4.76
CA ASP A 71 4.50 -8.94 -3.33
C ASP A 71 5.90 -8.52 -2.86
N GLN A 72 6.93 -8.78 -3.67
CA GLN A 72 8.30 -8.40 -3.38
C GLN A 72 8.52 -6.88 -3.36
N LEU A 73 7.77 -6.12 -4.15
CA LEU A 73 7.92 -4.67 -4.27
C LEU A 73 6.82 -3.88 -3.54
N SER A 74 5.73 -4.56 -3.15
CA SER A 74 4.54 -3.99 -2.52
C SER A 74 4.85 -3.17 -1.28
N ARG A 75 5.93 -3.52 -0.56
CA ARG A 75 6.46 -2.77 0.56
C ARG A 75 7.98 -2.74 0.51
N THR A 76 8.51 -1.61 0.05
CA THR A 76 9.96 -1.38 -0.03
C THR A 76 10.38 -0.40 1.07
N LEU A 77 11.48 -0.71 1.76
CA LEU A 77 12.04 0.13 2.81
C LEU A 77 13.42 0.65 2.40
N ILE A 78 13.60 1.96 2.52
CA ILE A 78 14.83 2.67 2.18
C ILE A 78 15.29 3.43 3.42
N ASN A 79 16.56 3.27 3.80
CA ASN A 79 17.16 4.05 4.88
C ASN A 79 17.99 5.20 4.30
N TYR A 80 18.12 6.26 5.08
CA TYR A 80 18.95 7.42 4.74
C TYR A 80 19.88 7.80 5.89
N ALA A 81 21.01 8.41 5.53
CA ALA A 81 22.00 8.86 6.50
C ALA A 81 21.53 10.12 7.22
N SER A 82 22.12 10.42 8.38
CA SER A 82 21.84 11.69 9.07
C SER A 82 22.27 12.87 8.19
N GLY A 83 21.42 13.89 8.08
CA GLY A 83 21.67 15.08 7.25
C GLY A 83 21.68 14.80 5.73
N ALA A 84 21.24 13.64 5.27
CA ALA A 84 21.20 13.33 3.85
C ALA A 84 20.20 14.23 3.11
N ASP A 85 20.68 14.97 2.12
CA ASP A 85 19.88 15.78 1.20
C ASP A 85 19.75 15.12 -0.20
N VAL A 86 20.47 14.02 -0.42
CA VAL A 86 20.47 13.27 -1.68
C VAL A 86 20.24 11.77 -1.46
N LEU A 87 19.55 11.15 -2.41
CA LEU A 87 19.33 9.70 -2.41
C LEU A 87 20.63 8.96 -2.73
N SER A 88 20.96 7.96 -1.91
CA SER A 88 22.09 7.06 -2.16
C SER A 88 21.90 6.26 -3.47
N SER A 89 23.00 5.79 -4.05
CA SER A 89 22.96 4.91 -5.24
C SER A 89 22.13 3.65 -4.99
N ALA A 90 22.23 3.07 -3.78
CA ALA A 90 21.45 1.92 -3.37
C ALA A 90 19.94 2.24 -3.30
N ALA A 91 19.57 3.39 -2.74
CA ALA A 91 18.18 3.85 -2.72
C ALA A 91 17.63 4.04 -4.14
N LYS A 92 18.38 4.76 -5.00
CA LYS A 92 18.04 4.96 -6.41
C LYS A 92 17.82 3.64 -7.15
N ALA A 93 18.70 2.65 -6.94
CA ALA A 93 18.57 1.33 -7.54
C ALA A 93 17.30 0.56 -7.09
N GLN A 94 16.84 0.74 -5.84
CA GLN A 94 15.57 0.15 -5.39
C GLN A 94 14.36 0.89 -5.99
N LEU A 95 14.41 2.23 -6.04
CA LEU A 95 13.37 3.04 -6.65
C LEU A 95 13.24 2.76 -8.15
N ASP A 96 14.34 2.53 -8.86
CA ASP A 96 14.32 2.18 -10.28
C ASP A 96 13.59 0.85 -10.54
N LYS A 97 13.70 -0.13 -9.63
CA LYS A 97 12.93 -1.38 -9.72
C LYS A 97 11.43 -1.13 -9.56
N ILE A 98 11.06 -0.26 -8.61
CA ILE A 98 9.66 0.14 -8.40
C ILE A 98 9.12 0.83 -9.65
N VAL A 99 9.83 1.82 -10.18
CA VAL A 99 9.43 2.52 -11.41
C VAL A 99 9.26 1.55 -12.58
N ARG A 100 10.23 0.64 -12.78
CA ARG A 100 10.18 -0.35 -13.85
C ARG A 100 8.96 -1.28 -13.69
N TYR A 101 8.66 -1.72 -12.47
CA TYR A 101 7.50 -2.55 -12.19
C TYR A 101 6.19 -1.80 -12.42
N THR A 102 6.04 -0.61 -11.83
CA THR A 102 4.83 0.22 -11.95
C THR A 102 4.53 0.58 -13.41
N LYS A 103 5.53 0.82 -14.24
CA LYS A 103 5.33 1.10 -15.67
C LYS A 103 4.86 -0.11 -16.49
N ALA A 104 5.14 -1.32 -16.03
CA ALA A 104 4.82 -2.54 -16.75
C ALA A 104 3.52 -3.21 -16.27
N ASP A 105 3.16 -3.05 -15.00
CA ASP A 105 1.95 -3.62 -14.40
C ASP A 105 0.89 -2.53 -14.18
N ASN A 106 -0.12 -2.52 -15.06
CA ASN A 106 -1.25 -1.58 -14.98
C ASN A 106 -2.18 -1.80 -13.78
N LYS A 107 -1.97 -2.86 -13.00
CA LYS A 107 -2.72 -3.11 -11.76
C LYS A 107 -2.19 -2.28 -10.59
N VAL A 108 -1.01 -1.68 -10.71
CA VAL A 108 -0.52 -0.70 -9.75
C VAL A 108 -1.28 0.60 -9.97
N LEU A 109 -2.01 1.04 -8.96
CA LEU A 109 -2.89 2.22 -8.99
C LEU A 109 -2.25 3.46 -8.34
N GLY A 110 -1.20 3.27 -7.55
CA GLY A 110 -0.55 4.35 -6.80
C GLY A 110 0.63 3.88 -5.98
N ILE A 111 1.37 4.85 -5.46
CA ILE A 111 2.52 4.67 -4.57
C ILE A 111 2.35 5.61 -3.37
N LEU A 112 2.32 5.03 -2.18
CA LEU A 112 2.32 5.77 -0.94
C LEU A 112 3.75 5.79 -0.36
N VAL A 113 4.28 6.99 -0.17
CA VAL A 113 5.62 7.24 0.37
C VAL A 113 5.46 7.77 1.80
N ASP A 114 5.78 6.93 2.77
CA ASP A 114 5.77 7.29 4.20
C ASP A 114 7.21 7.49 4.70
N ALA A 115 7.56 8.72 5.09
CA ALA A 115 8.87 9.04 5.65
C ALA A 115 8.83 9.22 7.17
N HIS A 116 9.88 8.77 7.84
CA HIS A 116 10.09 8.89 9.28
C HIS A 116 11.51 9.34 9.56
N SER A 117 11.66 10.22 10.56
CA SER A 117 12.95 10.61 11.11
C SER A 117 13.30 9.79 12.35
N ASP A 118 14.54 9.92 12.79
CA ASP A 118 14.95 9.68 14.17
C ASP A 118 14.63 10.88 15.06
N LYS A 119 14.90 10.72 16.36
CA LYS A 119 14.64 11.74 17.38
C LYS A 119 15.44 13.01 17.13
N HIS A 120 14.74 14.15 17.15
CA HIS A 120 15.33 15.49 17.11
C HIS A 120 15.04 16.26 18.40
N GLU A 121 15.60 17.47 18.52
CA GLU A 121 15.36 18.35 19.68
C GLU A 121 13.91 18.83 19.73
N THR A 122 13.34 19.17 18.57
CA THR A 122 11.95 19.60 18.42
C THR A 122 11.17 18.64 17.51
N PRO A 123 9.88 18.40 17.78
CA PRO A 123 9.01 17.66 16.86
C PRO A 123 8.92 18.30 15.47
N GLU A 124 9.01 19.62 15.39
CA GLU A 124 8.93 20.38 14.15
C GLU A 124 10.14 20.09 13.24
N ASP A 125 11.34 19.97 13.80
CA ASP A 125 12.54 19.59 13.04
C ASP A 125 12.45 18.16 12.50
N ALA A 126 11.95 17.23 13.33
CA ALA A 126 11.70 15.85 12.93
C ALA A 126 10.67 15.78 11.78
N ASP A 127 9.54 16.50 11.93
CA ASP A 127 8.51 16.58 10.91
C ASP A 127 9.06 17.17 9.60
N ARG A 128 9.78 18.30 9.66
CA ARG A 128 10.41 18.94 8.49
C ARG A 128 11.41 18.01 7.79
N LEU A 129 12.27 17.32 8.54
CA LEU A 129 13.23 16.38 7.96
C LEU A 129 12.50 15.24 7.25
N SER A 130 11.51 14.63 7.91
CA SER A 130 10.77 13.53 7.29
C SER A 130 9.98 13.98 6.06
N GLN A 131 9.43 15.19 6.05
CA GLN A 131 8.78 15.79 4.88
C GLN A 131 9.76 15.92 3.71
N GLN A 132 10.94 16.52 3.94
CA GLN A 132 11.97 16.69 2.91
C GLN A 132 12.39 15.35 2.29
N GLN A 133 12.49 14.29 3.09
CA GLN A 133 12.83 12.95 2.58
C GLN A 133 11.70 12.33 1.75
N ALA A 134 10.44 12.53 2.13
CA ALA A 134 9.30 12.06 1.34
C ALA A 134 9.24 12.77 -0.01
N GLU A 135 9.46 14.10 -0.02
CA GLU A 135 9.53 14.93 -1.22
C GLU A 135 10.68 14.51 -2.13
N LEU A 136 11.88 14.29 -1.58
CA LEU A 136 13.04 13.83 -2.35
C LEU A 136 12.80 12.51 -3.09
N VAL A 137 12.08 11.57 -2.46
CA VAL A 137 11.70 10.30 -3.11
C VAL A 137 10.60 10.52 -4.14
N ALA A 138 9.60 11.34 -3.85
CA ALA A 138 8.53 11.65 -4.80
C ALA A 138 9.08 12.32 -6.06
N ASP A 139 9.95 13.33 -5.91
CA ASP A 139 10.60 14.04 -7.00
C ASP A 139 11.42 13.08 -7.86
N TYR A 140 12.17 12.17 -7.25
CA TYR A 140 12.90 11.13 -7.98
C TYR A 140 11.97 10.23 -8.81
N LEU A 141 10.86 9.78 -8.23
CA LEU A 141 9.88 8.96 -8.94
C LEU A 141 9.23 9.72 -10.11
N ILE A 142 8.96 11.01 -9.94
CA ILE A 142 8.42 11.90 -10.97
C ILE A 142 9.45 12.11 -12.10
N GLU A 143 10.71 12.38 -11.75
CA GLU A 143 11.82 12.52 -12.71
C GLU A 143 11.98 11.25 -13.56
N LYS A 144 11.77 10.08 -12.95
CA LYS A 144 11.78 8.79 -13.66
C LYS A 144 10.53 8.53 -14.49
N GLY A 145 9.58 9.46 -14.53
CA GLY A 145 8.42 9.45 -15.42
C GLY A 145 7.18 8.78 -14.85
N LEU A 146 7.02 8.73 -13.52
CA LEU A 146 5.72 8.46 -12.91
C LEU A 146 4.93 9.78 -12.77
N PRO A 147 3.62 9.81 -13.03
CA PRO A 147 2.83 11.02 -12.86
C PRO A 147 2.73 11.38 -11.37
N ALA A 148 2.76 12.67 -11.04
CA ALA A 148 2.66 13.14 -9.66
C ALA A 148 1.38 12.66 -8.96
N THR A 149 0.27 12.51 -9.70
CA THR A 149 -1.01 12.00 -9.19
C THR A 149 -0.97 10.54 -8.74
N PHE A 150 0.03 9.77 -9.16
CA PHE A 150 0.25 8.40 -8.67
C PHE A 150 0.95 8.36 -7.31
N ILE A 151 1.55 9.45 -6.87
CA ILE A 151 2.42 9.48 -5.69
C ILE A 151 1.72 10.27 -4.60
N THR A 152 1.49 9.60 -3.47
CA THR A 152 1.02 10.25 -2.24
C THR A 152 2.16 10.25 -1.25
N THR A 153 2.57 11.41 -0.75
CA THR A 153 3.58 11.54 0.30
C THR A 153 2.91 11.74 1.65
N ARG A 154 3.52 11.14 2.68
CA ARG A 154 3.19 11.34 4.08
C ARG A 154 4.48 11.35 4.88
N TRP A 155 4.48 12.13 5.95
CA TRP A 155 5.62 12.27 6.84
C TRP A 155 5.12 12.25 8.27
N HIS A 156 5.94 11.70 9.15
CA HIS A 156 5.51 11.39 10.51
C HIS A 156 6.51 11.83 11.57
N GLY A 157 7.61 12.49 11.19
CA GLY A 157 8.71 12.82 12.09
C GLY A 157 9.19 11.60 12.84
N ASP A 158 9.42 11.77 14.14
CA ASP A 158 9.91 10.74 15.06
C ASP A 158 8.78 10.07 15.87
N LYS A 159 7.50 10.30 15.51
CA LYS A 159 6.30 9.83 16.23
C LYS A 159 6.14 8.31 16.23
N PHE A 160 6.75 7.61 15.26
CA PHE A 160 6.64 6.16 15.11
C PHE A 160 8.03 5.49 15.00
N PRO A 161 8.81 5.44 16.10
CA PRO A 161 10.10 4.77 16.12
C PRO A 161 9.90 3.25 16.04
N ILE A 162 10.80 2.56 15.33
CA ILE A 162 10.84 1.09 15.26
C ILE A 162 12.05 0.50 16.00
N ALA A 163 12.94 1.37 16.46
CA ALA A 163 14.13 1.04 17.22
C ALA A 163 14.42 2.12 18.27
N ASP A 164 15.29 1.80 19.23
CA ASP A 164 15.68 2.72 20.29
C ASP A 164 16.45 3.94 19.73
N ASN A 165 16.01 5.15 20.08
CA ASN A 165 16.66 6.39 19.67
C ASN A 165 17.90 6.73 20.52
N LYS A 166 18.24 5.94 21.54
CA LYS A 166 19.40 6.17 22.40
C LYS A 166 20.75 5.81 21.77
N ASN A 167 20.76 5.01 20.70
CA ASN A 167 22.00 4.60 20.03
C ASN A 167 21.96 4.86 18.52
N ALA A 168 23.14 5.06 17.93
CA ALA A 168 23.28 5.42 16.52
C ALA A 168 22.68 4.37 15.56
N ALA A 169 22.77 3.08 15.92
CA ALA A 169 22.22 2.00 15.11
C ALA A 169 20.69 2.02 15.07
N GLY A 170 20.03 2.33 16.19
CA GLY A 170 18.58 2.45 16.27
C GLY A 170 18.08 3.72 15.59
N GLN A 171 18.77 4.84 15.75
CA GLN A 171 18.49 6.07 14.99
C GLN A 171 18.57 5.83 13.47
N ALA A 172 19.59 5.10 12.99
CA ALA A 172 19.72 4.73 11.58
C ALA A 172 18.60 3.81 11.06
N LYS A 173 17.96 3.02 11.93
CA LYS A 173 16.77 2.24 11.58
C LYS A 173 15.50 3.11 11.55
N ASN A 174 15.44 4.13 12.40
CA ASN A 174 14.29 5.04 12.46
C ASN A 174 14.22 5.98 11.26
N ARG A 175 15.37 6.47 10.78
CA ARG A 175 15.51 7.22 9.50
C ARG A 175 15.21 6.32 8.31
N ARG A 176 13.94 6.26 7.94
CA ARG A 176 13.44 5.34 6.92
C ARG A 176 12.34 5.96 6.09
N ILE A 177 12.25 5.51 4.86
CA ILE A 177 11.18 5.80 3.92
C ILE A 177 10.59 4.47 3.51
N THR A 178 9.28 4.31 3.67
CA THR A 178 8.55 3.12 3.25
C THR A 178 7.72 3.47 2.03
N LEU A 179 7.94 2.77 0.94
CA LEU A 179 7.12 2.83 -0.26
C LEU A 179 6.13 1.67 -0.24
N ARG A 180 4.86 1.98 -0.46
CA ARG A 180 3.79 1.00 -0.59
C ARG A 180 3.13 1.12 -1.94
N LEU A 181 3.12 0.03 -2.70
CA LEU A 181 2.38 -0.02 -3.96
C LEU A 181 0.93 -0.33 -3.66
N GLU A 182 0.04 0.43 -4.28
CA GLU A 182 -1.40 0.24 -4.16
C GLU A 182 -1.92 -0.47 -5.41
N ASN A 183 -2.78 -1.46 -5.21
CA ASN A 183 -3.57 -2.09 -6.26
C ASN A 183 -5.05 -2.11 -5.83
N GLU A 184 -5.92 -2.69 -6.66
CA GLU A 184 -7.35 -2.77 -6.35
C GLU A 184 -7.63 -3.45 -5.00
N ALA A 185 -6.92 -4.55 -4.70
CA ALA A 185 -7.10 -5.30 -3.46
C ALA A 185 -6.68 -4.48 -2.22
N SER A 186 -5.50 -3.85 -2.27
CA SER A 186 -5.00 -3.05 -1.15
C SER A 186 -5.85 -1.79 -0.93
N ARG A 187 -6.35 -1.17 -2.00
CA ARG A 187 -7.22 0.01 -1.92
C ARG A 187 -8.56 -0.34 -1.27
N LYS A 188 -9.19 -1.43 -1.73
CA LYS A 188 -10.45 -1.93 -1.13
C LYS A 188 -10.27 -2.29 0.35
N GLU A 189 -9.14 -2.88 0.70
CA GLU A 189 -8.81 -3.16 2.10
C GLU A 189 -8.63 -1.89 2.92
N MET A 190 -7.93 -0.88 2.38
CA MET A 190 -7.79 0.41 3.04
C MET A 190 -9.14 1.09 3.26
N GLU A 191 -10.01 1.11 2.25
CA GLU A 191 -11.37 1.67 2.34
C GLU A 191 -12.20 1.00 3.44
N ARG A 192 -12.13 -0.34 3.54
CA ARG A 192 -12.79 -1.09 4.63
C ARG A 192 -12.26 -0.70 6.00
N ARG A 193 -10.93 -0.60 6.15
CA ARG A 193 -10.30 -0.19 7.41
C ARG A 193 -10.68 1.23 7.80
N VAL A 194 -10.71 2.15 6.85
CA VAL A 194 -11.15 3.54 7.08
C VAL A 194 -12.63 3.58 7.49
N ALA A 195 -13.49 2.81 6.81
CA ALA A 195 -14.90 2.71 7.18
C ALA A 195 -15.09 2.15 8.60
N ALA A 196 -14.31 1.13 8.98
CA ALA A 196 -14.33 0.56 10.32
C ALA A 196 -13.88 1.55 11.40
N VAL A 197 -12.81 2.33 11.15
CA VAL A 197 -12.35 3.38 12.08
C VAL A 197 -13.41 4.45 12.26
N LYS A 198 -13.99 4.96 11.16
CA LYS A 198 -15.07 5.96 11.23
C LYS A 198 -16.29 5.44 11.99
N ALA A 199 -16.68 4.19 11.78
CA ALA A 199 -17.78 3.57 12.51
C ALA A 199 -17.46 3.43 14.02
N ALA A 200 -16.21 3.10 14.36
CA ALA A 200 -15.77 3.03 15.75
C ALA A 200 -15.76 4.42 16.43
N GLU A 201 -15.26 5.45 15.73
CA GLU A 201 -15.28 6.83 16.20
C GLU A 201 -16.71 7.34 16.43
N GLN A 202 -17.62 7.08 15.50
CA GLN A 202 -19.03 7.43 15.64
C GLN A 202 -19.69 6.72 16.82
N LYS A 203 -19.40 5.42 17.01
CA LYS A 203 -19.90 4.66 18.15
C LYS A 203 -19.36 5.21 19.47
N ALA A 204 -18.07 5.53 19.54
CA ALA A 204 -17.46 6.12 20.73
C ALA A 204 -18.05 7.50 21.04
N ALA A 205 -18.27 8.33 20.03
CA ALA A 205 -18.93 9.63 20.18
C ALA A 205 -20.39 9.50 20.64
N ALA A 206 -21.15 8.55 20.10
CA ALA A 206 -22.52 8.28 20.51
C ALA A 206 -22.61 7.73 21.94
N GLU A 207 -21.70 6.84 22.33
CA GLU A 207 -21.61 6.34 23.71
C GLU A 207 -21.23 7.45 24.69
N GLN A 208 -20.30 8.33 24.31
CA GLN A 208 -19.93 9.48 25.13
C GLN A 208 -21.11 10.46 25.26
N ALA A 209 -21.83 10.73 24.17
CA ALA A 209 -23.03 11.57 24.18
C ALA A 209 -24.13 10.97 25.07
N ALA A 210 -24.34 9.66 25.03
CA ALA A 210 -25.29 8.96 25.88
C ALA A 210 -24.89 9.01 27.37
N LYS A 211 -23.60 8.88 27.68
CA LYS A 211 -23.08 9.04 29.06
C LYS A 211 -23.29 10.45 29.59
N VAL A 212 -22.97 11.47 28.77
CA VAL A 212 -23.18 12.89 29.13
C VAL A 212 -24.68 13.19 29.33
N ALA A 213 -25.54 12.66 28.46
CA ALA A 213 -26.99 12.82 28.61
C ALA A 213 -27.52 12.16 29.90
N ALA A 214 -27.07 10.94 30.20
CA ALA A 214 -27.45 10.23 31.43
C ALA A 214 -26.93 10.91 32.71
N GLU A 215 -25.74 11.52 32.67
CA GLU A 215 -25.20 12.34 33.76
C GLU A 215 -25.99 13.64 33.94
N ALA A 216 -26.39 14.31 32.85
CA ALA A 216 -27.22 15.51 32.89
C ALA A 216 -28.62 15.23 33.45
N GLU A 217 -29.26 14.12 33.07
CA GLU A 217 -30.55 13.70 33.64
C GLU A 217 -30.45 13.39 35.14
N LYS A 218 -29.38 12.71 35.58
CA LYS A 218 -29.12 12.47 37.02
C LYS A 218 -28.91 13.77 37.80
N GLN A 219 -28.20 14.74 37.21
CA GLN A 219 -27.97 16.04 37.85
C GLN A 219 -29.28 16.85 37.95
N ALA A 220 -30.09 16.88 36.88
CA ALA A 220 -31.40 17.55 36.90
C ALA A 220 -32.38 16.93 37.92
N ALA A 221 -32.39 15.59 38.05
CA ALA A 221 -33.21 14.91 39.05
C ALA A 221 -32.75 15.16 40.50
N ALA A 222 -31.44 15.31 40.72
CA ALA A 222 -30.86 15.65 42.02
C ALA A 222 -31.18 17.11 42.41
N GLU A 223 -31.11 18.06 41.48
CA GLU A 223 -31.48 19.45 41.71
C GLU A 223 -32.98 19.61 42.02
N ALA A 224 -33.86 18.93 41.27
CA ALA A 224 -35.31 18.96 41.50
C ALA A 224 -35.72 18.36 42.86
N SER A 225 -34.98 17.37 43.36
CA SER A 225 -35.23 16.71 44.65
C SER A 225 -34.61 17.49 45.84
N SER A 226 -33.78 18.49 45.57
CA SER A 226 -33.18 19.38 46.59
C SER A 226 -34.02 20.62 46.90
N VAL A 227 -35.06 20.89 46.10
CA VAL A 227 -36.02 21.97 46.37
C VAL A 227 -36.85 21.59 47.59
N THR A 228 -36.57 22.25 48.72
CA THR A 228 -37.25 21.98 49.99
C THR A 228 -38.64 22.63 50.01
N THR A 229 -39.58 22.03 50.73
CA THR A 229 -40.98 22.52 50.89
C THR A 229 -41.04 23.99 51.32
N SER A 230 -40.04 24.44 52.10
CA SER A 230 -39.86 25.84 52.52
C SER A 230 -39.57 26.81 51.37
N GLN A 231 -38.88 26.38 50.31
CA GLN A 231 -38.64 27.20 49.12
C GLN A 231 -39.89 27.31 48.23
N LEU A 232 -40.75 26.28 48.20
CA LEU A 232 -42.06 26.34 47.54
C LEU A 232 -43.01 27.30 48.26
N GLU A 233 -43.07 27.26 49.59
CA GLU A 233 -43.92 28.15 50.39
C GLU A 233 -43.52 29.62 50.22
N GLN A 234 -42.22 29.94 50.22
CA GLN A 234 -41.72 31.31 49.97
C GLN A 234 -42.03 31.85 48.56
N LEU A 235 -42.22 30.98 47.56
CA LEU A 235 -42.59 31.35 46.19
C LEU A 235 -44.11 31.59 46.03
N VAL A 236 -44.93 30.77 46.70
CA VAL A 236 -46.40 30.94 46.73
C VAL A 236 -46.80 32.20 47.48
N GLU A 237 -46.11 32.53 48.58
CA GLU A 237 -46.38 33.73 49.36
C GLU A 237 -46.03 35.03 48.60
N LYS A 238 -44.96 35.02 47.81
CA LYS A 238 -44.60 36.15 46.92
C LYS A 238 -45.54 36.35 45.74
N GLN A 239 -46.21 35.30 45.25
CA GLN A 239 -47.24 35.45 44.19
C GLN A 239 -48.59 35.92 44.74
N ASN A 240 -48.97 35.51 45.96
CA ASN A 240 -50.19 35.99 46.62
C ASN A 240 -50.11 37.45 47.08
N LEU A 241 -48.91 37.98 47.32
CA LEU A 241 -48.71 39.40 47.64
C LEU A 241 -48.86 40.34 46.42
N ASN A 242 -48.84 39.82 45.18
CA ASN A 242 -48.87 40.62 43.95
C ASN A 242 -50.25 40.61 43.24
N SER A 243 -51.20 39.80 43.71
CA SER A 243 -52.57 39.71 43.16
C SER A 243 -53.61 40.54 43.94
N GLY A 244 -53.20 41.21 45.02
CA GLY A 244 -54.05 42.09 45.82
C GLY A 244 -54.09 43.54 45.35
N LYS A 245 -54.80 43.83 44.24
CA LYS A 245 -55.38 45.17 44.03
C LYS A 245 -56.85 45.03 43.64
N GLN A 246 -57.71 45.29 44.63
CA GLN A 246 -59.16 45.37 44.49
C GLN A 246 -59.60 46.48 43.52
N PRO A 247 -60.77 46.32 42.87
CA PRO A 247 -61.44 47.38 42.14
C PRO A 247 -62.25 48.29 43.08
N SER A 248 -62.18 49.60 42.87
CA SER A 248 -63.16 50.61 43.28
C SER A 248 -62.97 51.81 42.32
N LEU A 249 -63.97 52.46 41.73
CA LEU A 249 -65.43 52.54 41.89
C LEU A 249 -66.12 52.41 40.52
#